data_AF-A0A834AB86-F1
#
_entry.id   AF-A0A834AB86-F1
#
_cell.length_a   1.000
_cell.length_b   1.000
_cell.length_c   1.000
_cell.angle_alpha   90.00
_cell.angle_beta   90.00
_cell.angle_gamma   90.00
#
_symmetry.space_group_name_H-M   'P 1'
#
loop_
_entity.id
_entity.type
_entity.pdbx_description
1 polymer ?
#
loop_
_entity_poly.entity_id
_entity_poly.type
_entity_poly.pdbx_seq_one_letter_code
_entity_poly.pdbx_strand_id
1 'polypeptide(L)'
;MFTIGALSEWLADHPVMINSVLPLVLHALGNPELSVSSVSTLKKICRECKYDLPPYAANIVAVSQDVLMKQIHKTSQCMWLMQALGFLLSALQVEEILKNLHLLISPYIQQLEKLAEEIPNPSNKLAIVHILGLLSNLFTTLDVSHHEDDHEGSELRKLPVPQGPNPVVVVLQQVFQLIQKVLSKWLNDAQVVEAVCAIFEKSVKTLLDDFAPMVPQLCEMLGRMYSTIPQASALDLTRQLVHIFAHEPAHFPPIEALFLLVTSVTLTLFQQGPRDHPDIVDSFMQLLAQALKRKPDLFLCERLDVKAVFQCAVLALKFPEAPTVKASCGFFTELLPRCGEVEPVGKVVQEDGRVLLIAVLEAIGGQASRSLMDCFADILFALNKHCFSLLSMWIKEALQPPGFPSARLSPEQKDTFSHQILRERVNKRRVKEMVKEFTLLCRGLHGTDYTADY
;
A
#
# COMPACT_ATOMS: atom_id res chain seq x y z
N MET A 1 -29.50 7.42 16.21
CA MET A 1 -28.11 7.55 15.73
C MET A 1 -28.01 7.32 14.23
N PHE A 2 -28.26 6.10 13.70
CA PHE A 2 -28.09 5.83 12.26
C PHE A 2 -28.85 6.77 11.32
N THR A 3 -30.08 7.16 11.64
CA THR A 3 -30.83 8.14 10.84
C THR A 3 -30.14 9.50 10.79
N ILE A 4 -29.59 9.97 11.91
CA ILE A 4 -28.81 11.22 11.95
C ILE A 4 -27.57 11.07 11.06
N GLY A 5 -26.85 9.95 11.18
CA GLY A 5 -25.67 9.69 10.35
C GLY A 5 -25.98 9.58 8.86
N ALA A 6 -27.18 9.12 8.47
CA ALA A 6 -27.62 9.08 7.08
C ALA A 6 -27.94 10.47 6.51
N LEU A 7 -28.24 11.45 7.38
CA LEU A 7 -28.51 12.83 7.00
C LEU A 7 -27.26 13.72 7.02
N SER A 8 -26.05 13.15 7.13
CA SER A 8 -24.81 13.96 7.30
C SER A 8 -24.53 14.89 6.13
N GLU A 9 -24.70 14.43 4.88
CA GLU A 9 -24.58 15.29 3.69
C GLU A 9 -25.63 16.41 3.71
N TRP A 10 -26.87 16.07 4.05
CA TRP A 10 -27.94 17.06 4.17
C TRP A 10 -27.66 18.10 5.27
N LEU A 11 -27.03 17.69 6.37
CA LEU A 11 -26.62 18.59 7.46
C LEU A 11 -25.49 19.55 7.02
N ALA A 12 -24.61 19.13 6.11
CA ALA A 12 -23.59 20.01 5.53
C ALA A 12 -24.23 21.15 4.72
N ASP A 13 -25.33 20.87 4.02
CA ASP A 13 -26.12 21.89 3.30
C ASP A 13 -27.00 22.75 4.23
N HIS A 14 -27.28 22.28 5.45
CA HIS A 14 -28.13 22.97 6.42
C HIS A 14 -27.46 23.12 7.79
N PRO A 15 -26.36 23.90 7.91
CA PRO A 15 -25.54 23.97 9.13
C PRO A 15 -26.30 24.38 10.41
N VAL A 16 -27.37 25.16 10.26
CA VAL A 16 -28.23 25.58 11.37
C VAL A 16 -28.83 24.40 12.15
N MET A 17 -29.04 23.26 11.48
CA MET A 17 -29.62 22.06 12.08
C MET A 17 -28.61 21.23 12.87
N ILE A 18 -27.30 21.47 12.70
CA ILE A 18 -26.24 20.78 13.44
C ILE A 18 -26.45 20.94 14.95
N ASN A 19 -26.81 22.14 15.41
CA ASN A 19 -27.05 22.42 16.82
C ASN A 19 -28.20 21.58 17.42
N SER A 20 -29.17 21.17 16.60
CA SER A 20 -30.30 20.35 17.06
C SER A 20 -29.95 18.87 17.22
N VAL A 21 -28.98 18.37 16.44
CA VAL A 21 -28.65 16.94 16.39
C VAL A 21 -27.37 16.58 17.13
N LEU A 22 -26.37 17.48 17.13
CA LEU A 22 -25.05 17.23 17.70
C LEU A 22 -25.11 16.94 19.22
N PRO A 23 -25.89 17.65 20.06
CA PRO A 23 -26.00 17.32 21.48
C PRO A 23 -26.51 15.90 21.73
N LEU A 24 -27.43 15.40 20.90
CA LEU A 24 -27.94 14.02 21.02
C LEU A 24 -26.83 13.01 20.73
N VAL A 25 -26.04 13.25 19.68
CA VAL A 25 -24.91 12.37 19.31
C VAL A 25 -23.84 12.37 20.39
N LEU A 26 -23.46 13.54 20.91
CA LEU A 26 -22.47 13.67 21.98
C LEU A 26 -22.93 13.03 23.29
N HIS A 27 -24.21 13.16 23.65
CA HIS A 27 -24.76 12.47 24.81
C HIS A 27 -24.71 10.95 24.67
N ALA A 28 -25.07 10.42 23.50
CA ALA A 28 -25.02 8.99 23.23
C ALA A 28 -23.60 8.42 23.14
N LEU A 29 -22.58 9.26 22.96
CA LEU A 29 -21.18 8.86 22.99
C LEU A 29 -20.77 8.33 24.37
N GLY A 30 -21.39 8.84 25.44
CA GLY A 30 -21.18 8.35 26.81
C GLY A 30 -21.83 7.00 27.12
N ASN A 31 -22.60 6.41 26.20
CA ASN A 31 -23.28 5.13 26.43
C ASN A 31 -22.55 3.98 25.69
N PRO A 32 -21.99 2.98 26.40
CA PRO A 32 -21.27 1.87 25.78
C PRO A 32 -22.15 1.00 24.88
N GLU A 33 -23.45 0.89 25.15
CA GLU A 33 -24.40 0.11 24.34
C GLU A 33 -24.66 0.75 22.96
N LEU A 34 -24.48 2.07 22.86
CA LEU A 34 -24.69 2.83 21.63
C LEU A 34 -23.41 3.10 20.85
N SER A 35 -22.26 2.68 21.39
CA SER A 35 -20.89 2.96 20.91
C SER A 35 -20.71 2.90 19.39
N VAL A 36 -21.09 1.78 18.74
CA VAL A 36 -20.94 1.62 17.28
C VAL A 36 -21.74 2.69 16.53
N SER A 37 -22.99 2.92 16.95
CA SER A 37 -23.91 3.81 16.27
C SER A 37 -23.58 5.29 16.50
N SER A 38 -23.17 5.67 17.71
CA SER A 38 -22.83 7.06 18.07
C SER A 38 -21.52 7.48 17.43
N VAL A 39 -20.47 6.67 17.54
CA VAL A 39 -19.15 6.98 16.96
C VAL A 39 -19.21 7.02 15.43
N SER A 40 -19.88 6.07 14.78
CA SER A 40 -20.02 6.09 13.32
C SER A 40 -20.81 7.30 12.82
N THR A 41 -21.85 7.72 13.57
CA THR A 41 -22.62 8.93 13.27
C THR A 41 -21.76 10.18 13.44
N LEU A 42 -21.01 10.28 14.54
CA LEU A 42 -20.10 11.39 14.78
C LEU A 42 -19.03 11.49 13.69
N LYS A 43 -18.42 10.37 13.29
CA LYS A 43 -17.45 10.34 12.19
C LYS A 43 -18.04 10.88 10.88
N LYS A 44 -19.27 10.49 10.53
CA LYS A 44 -19.93 11.00 9.32
C LYS A 44 -20.19 12.50 9.40
N ILE A 45 -20.75 12.98 10.51
CA ILE A 45 -20.97 14.42 10.72
C ILE A 45 -19.65 15.20 10.64
N CYS A 46 -18.59 14.72 11.30
CA CYS A 46 -17.28 15.36 11.24
C CYS A 46 -16.70 15.41 9.82
N ARG A 47 -16.91 14.37 9.01
CA ARG A 47 -16.44 14.33 7.63
C ARG A 47 -17.20 15.30 6.74
N GLU A 48 -18.53 15.20 6.71
CA GLU A 48 -19.36 15.96 5.78
C GLU A 48 -19.49 17.44 6.18
N CYS A 49 -19.51 17.74 7.49
CA CYS A 49 -19.76 19.09 7.99
C CYS A 49 -18.49 19.80 8.49
N LYS A 50 -17.28 19.33 8.12
CA LYS A 50 -15.99 19.78 8.69
C LYS A 50 -15.86 21.32 8.78
N TYR A 51 -16.30 22.06 7.77
CA TYR A 51 -16.19 23.53 7.73
C TYR A 51 -17.17 24.29 8.62
N ASP A 52 -18.29 23.66 9.02
CA ASP A 52 -19.34 24.28 9.83
C ASP A 52 -19.27 23.85 11.30
N LEU A 53 -18.39 22.91 11.62
CA LEU A 53 -18.13 22.41 12.96
C LEU A 53 -17.13 23.21 13.84
N PRO A 54 -16.31 24.17 13.36
CA PRO A 54 -15.38 24.91 14.23
C PRO A 54 -16.01 25.50 15.51
N PRO A 55 -17.24 26.08 15.49
CA PRO A 55 -17.89 26.58 16.71
C PRO A 55 -18.14 25.51 17.78
N TYR A 56 -18.24 24.25 17.38
CA TYR A 56 -18.52 23.11 18.27
C TYR A 56 -17.27 22.31 18.62
N ALA A 57 -16.12 22.61 18.01
CA ALA A 57 -14.93 21.77 18.07
C ALA A 57 -14.44 21.52 19.50
N ALA A 58 -14.37 22.56 20.34
CA ALA A 58 -13.94 22.44 21.73
C ALA A 58 -14.84 21.47 22.53
N ASN A 59 -16.15 21.52 22.32
CA ASN A 59 -17.10 20.63 22.99
C ASN A 59 -16.97 19.18 22.50
N ILE A 60 -16.86 18.98 21.18
CA ILE A 60 -16.69 17.65 20.60
C ILE A 60 -15.38 17.01 21.10
N VAL A 61 -14.28 17.76 21.12
CA VAL A 61 -12.98 17.31 21.64
C VAL A 61 -13.08 16.94 23.11
N ALA A 62 -13.70 17.79 23.94
CA ALA A 62 -13.84 17.54 25.38
C ALA A 62 -14.65 16.27 25.69
N VAL A 63 -15.82 16.09 25.05
CA VAL A 63 -16.64 14.88 25.23
C VAL A 63 -15.89 13.64 24.74
N SER A 64 -15.20 13.75 23.59
CA SER A 64 -14.43 12.62 23.05
C SER A 64 -13.29 12.21 23.97
N GLN A 65 -12.57 13.17 24.56
CA GLN A 65 -11.52 12.90 25.54
C GLN A 65 -12.07 12.21 26.79
N ASP A 66 -13.17 12.71 27.36
CA ASP A 66 -13.78 12.12 28.55
C ASP A 66 -14.20 10.66 28.31
N VAL A 67 -14.84 10.39 27.17
CA VAL A 67 -15.28 9.04 26.76
C VAL A 67 -14.09 8.10 26.53
N LEU A 68 -12.99 8.60 25.94
CA LEU A 68 -11.75 7.85 25.74
C LEU A 68 -11.04 7.53 27.07
N MET A 69 -10.95 8.50 27.98
CA MET A 69 -10.34 8.31 29.31
C MET A 69 -11.13 7.30 30.15
N LYS A 70 -12.46 7.31 30.05
CA LYS A 70 -13.36 6.36 30.74
C LYS A 70 -13.40 4.98 30.09
N GLN A 71 -12.69 4.76 28.97
CA GLN A 71 -12.65 3.49 28.24
C GLN A 71 -14.06 2.95 27.88
N ILE A 72 -14.98 3.84 27.51
CA ILE A 72 -16.38 3.48 27.20
C ILE A 72 -16.45 2.66 25.91
N HIS A 73 -15.50 2.85 24.99
CA HIS A 73 -15.51 2.27 23.66
C HIS A 73 -14.43 1.18 23.50
N LYS A 74 -14.70 0.19 22.64
CA LYS A 74 -13.70 -0.80 22.25
C LYS A 74 -12.72 -0.19 21.26
N THR A 75 -11.54 -0.81 21.12
CA THR A 75 -10.45 -0.38 20.24
C THR A 75 -10.91 0.10 18.87
N SER A 76 -11.74 -0.68 18.16
CA SER A 76 -12.22 -0.31 16.81
C SER A 76 -13.00 1.01 16.79
N GLN A 77 -13.85 1.25 17.78
CA GLN A 77 -14.61 2.50 17.89
C GLN A 77 -13.70 3.66 18.34
N CYS A 78 -12.70 3.43 19.18
CA CYS A 78 -11.69 4.46 19.47
C CYS A 78 -10.96 4.90 18.19
N MET A 79 -10.61 3.96 17.30
CA MET A 79 -10.00 4.31 16.00
C MET A 79 -10.92 5.19 15.15
N TRP A 80 -12.21 4.86 15.07
CA TRP A 80 -13.19 5.68 14.35
C TRP A 80 -13.40 7.06 14.99
N LEU A 81 -13.31 7.15 16.31
CA LEU A 81 -13.39 8.41 17.04
C LEU A 81 -12.16 9.29 16.74
N MET A 82 -10.96 8.72 16.69
CA MET A 82 -9.76 9.46 16.27
C MET A 82 -9.87 9.96 14.84
N GLN A 83 -10.47 9.17 13.93
CA GLN A 83 -10.76 9.62 12.56
C GLN A 83 -11.78 10.77 12.53
N ALA A 84 -12.83 10.69 13.36
CA ALA A 84 -13.80 11.78 13.48
C ALA A 84 -13.15 13.08 13.96
N LEU A 85 -12.22 12.98 14.92
CA LEU A 85 -11.46 14.11 15.41
C LEU A 85 -10.48 14.65 14.37
N GLY A 86 -9.86 13.80 13.55
CA GLY A 86 -8.99 14.28 12.46
C GLY A 86 -9.75 15.14 11.44
N PHE A 87 -10.94 14.72 11.02
CA PHE A 87 -11.80 15.54 10.15
C PHE A 87 -12.28 16.84 10.80
N LEU A 88 -12.59 16.80 12.10
CA LEU A 88 -12.98 18.01 12.83
C LEU A 88 -11.84 19.03 12.90
N LEU A 89 -10.64 18.55 13.21
CA LEU A 89 -9.48 19.40 13.41
C LEU A 89 -8.94 19.96 12.10
N SER A 90 -9.07 19.25 10.97
CA SER A 90 -8.55 19.72 9.69
C SER A 90 -9.15 21.03 9.19
N ALA A 91 -10.33 21.41 9.68
CA ALA A 91 -10.99 22.67 9.32
C ALA A 91 -10.72 23.84 10.29
N LEU A 92 -9.90 23.63 11.33
CA LEU A 92 -9.55 24.67 12.31
C LEU A 92 -8.33 25.48 11.89
N GLN A 93 -8.09 26.61 12.57
CA GLN A 93 -6.84 27.36 12.40
C GLN A 93 -5.66 26.59 13.00
N VAL A 94 -4.47 26.73 12.40
CA VAL A 94 -3.24 25.99 12.78
C VAL A 94 -2.95 26.05 14.30
N GLU A 95 -3.12 27.22 14.92
CA GLU A 95 -2.91 27.39 16.37
C GLU A 95 -3.89 26.57 17.21
N GLU A 96 -5.16 26.54 16.79
CA GLU A 96 -6.20 25.73 17.45
C GLU A 96 -5.98 24.24 17.22
N ILE A 97 -5.53 23.84 16.03
CA ILE A 97 -5.14 22.45 15.74
C ILE A 97 -4.06 22.01 16.72
N LEU A 98 -2.96 22.76 16.81
CA LEU A 98 -1.84 22.42 17.70
C LEU A 98 -2.27 22.33 19.17
N LYS A 99 -3.10 23.27 19.63
CA LYS A 99 -3.64 23.25 20.99
C LYS A 99 -4.49 22.00 21.25
N ASN A 100 -5.43 21.67 20.36
CA ASN A 100 -6.29 20.51 20.52
C ASN A 100 -5.53 19.19 20.35
N LEU A 101 -4.57 19.12 19.43
CA LEU A 101 -3.67 17.97 19.28
C LEU A 101 -2.87 17.72 20.55
N HIS A 102 -2.30 18.76 21.14
CA HIS A 102 -1.56 18.62 22.39
C HIS A 102 -2.45 18.08 23.52
N LEU A 103 -3.68 18.60 23.67
CA LEU A 103 -4.62 18.10 24.66
C LEU A 103 -5.02 16.63 24.42
N LEU A 104 -5.25 16.25 23.16
CA LEU A 104 -5.66 14.89 22.79
C LEU A 104 -4.55 13.87 22.96
N ILE A 105 -3.33 14.21 22.54
CA ILE A 105 -2.26 13.23 22.35
C ILE A 105 -1.34 13.13 23.59
N SER A 106 -1.14 14.22 24.34
CA SER A 106 -0.23 14.23 25.49
C SER A 106 -0.44 13.11 26.51
N PRO A 107 -1.67 12.77 26.96
CA PRO A 107 -1.86 11.67 27.91
C PRO A 107 -1.39 10.33 27.33
N TYR A 108 -1.58 10.12 26.03
CA TYR A 108 -1.14 8.90 25.34
C TYR A 108 0.36 8.87 25.10
N ILE A 109 1.01 10.00 24.81
CA ILE A 109 2.47 10.09 24.74
C ILE A 109 3.08 9.73 26.08
N GLN A 110 2.60 10.32 27.18
CA GLN A 110 3.09 10.04 28.53
C GLN A 110 2.88 8.56 28.91
N GLN A 111 1.76 7.97 28.51
CA GLN A 111 1.52 6.55 28.71
C GLN A 111 2.48 5.69 27.87
N LEU A 112 2.72 6.05 26.61
CA LEU A 112 3.65 5.35 25.73
C LEU A 112 5.09 5.47 26.22
N GLU A 113 5.50 6.61 26.78
CA GLU A 113 6.81 6.80 27.43
C GLU A 113 7.03 5.81 28.57
N LYS A 114 6.04 5.68 29.47
CA LYS A 114 6.08 4.70 30.57
C LYS A 114 6.18 3.27 30.04
N LEU A 115 5.31 2.92 29.09
CA LEU A 115 5.31 1.58 28.47
C LEU A 115 6.64 1.28 27.73
N ALA A 116 7.28 2.30 27.16
CA ALA A 116 8.58 2.18 26.51
C ALA A 116 9.74 1.97 27.50
N GLU A 117 9.57 2.28 28.78
CA GLU A 117 10.56 2.03 29.84
C GLU A 117 10.44 0.64 30.46
N GLU A 118 9.22 0.10 30.46
CA GLU A 118 8.93 -1.23 30.98
C GLU A 118 9.55 -2.37 30.16
N ILE A 119 9.58 -3.56 30.74
CA ILE A 119 10.05 -4.79 30.10
C ILE A 119 8.95 -5.29 29.15
N PRO A 120 9.29 -5.72 27.92
CA PRO A 120 8.32 -6.25 26.96
C PRO A 120 7.47 -7.40 27.55
N ASN A 121 6.15 -7.23 27.52
CA ASN A 121 5.19 -8.26 27.91
C ASN A 121 3.88 -8.15 27.09
N PRO A 122 3.04 -9.20 27.03
CA PRO A 122 1.84 -9.20 26.17
C PRO A 122 0.84 -8.08 26.48
N SER A 123 0.68 -7.67 27.74
CA SER A 123 -0.21 -6.59 28.12
C SER A 123 0.30 -5.23 27.62
N ASN A 124 1.61 -4.99 27.77
CA ASN A 124 2.26 -3.78 27.27
C ASN A 124 2.19 -3.70 25.76
N LYS A 125 2.37 -4.83 25.07
CA LYS A 125 2.19 -4.92 23.61
C LYS A 125 0.83 -4.40 23.19
N LEU A 126 -0.25 -4.89 23.80
CA LEU A 126 -1.62 -4.49 23.45
C LEU A 126 -1.83 -2.98 23.68
N ALA A 127 -1.32 -2.45 24.78
CA ALA A 127 -1.41 -1.02 25.08
C ALA A 127 -0.61 -0.16 24.09
N ILE A 128 0.62 -0.57 23.74
CA ILE A 128 1.46 0.11 22.75
C ILE A 128 0.76 0.11 21.39
N VAL A 129 0.34 -1.05 20.88
CA VAL A 129 -0.36 -1.18 19.60
C VAL A 129 -1.64 -0.35 19.58
N HIS A 130 -2.38 -0.30 20.69
CA HIS A 130 -3.57 0.55 20.81
C HIS A 130 -3.22 2.03 20.64
N ILE A 131 -2.22 2.55 21.37
CA ILE A 131 -1.82 3.96 21.29
C ILE A 131 -1.30 4.32 19.90
N LEU A 132 -0.44 3.49 19.31
CA LEU A 132 0.05 3.68 17.94
C LEU A 132 -1.11 3.66 16.92
N GLY A 133 -2.10 2.79 17.15
CA GLY A 133 -3.35 2.75 16.40
C GLY A 133 -4.13 4.06 16.49
N LEU A 134 -4.28 4.64 17.68
CA LEU A 134 -4.98 5.93 17.85
C LEU A 134 -4.29 7.06 17.07
N LEU A 135 -2.96 7.14 17.15
CA LEU A 135 -2.16 8.13 16.42
C LEU A 135 -2.29 7.97 14.91
N SER A 136 -2.11 6.75 14.40
CA SER A 136 -2.21 6.49 12.96
C SER A 136 -3.62 6.82 12.41
N ASN A 137 -4.68 6.52 13.16
CA ASN A 137 -6.05 6.80 12.75
C ASN A 137 -6.40 8.28 12.81
N LEU A 138 -5.83 9.04 13.74
CA LEU A 138 -5.95 10.49 13.76
C LEU A 138 -5.30 11.11 12.52
N PHE A 139 -4.04 10.73 12.24
CA PHE A 139 -3.29 11.25 11.10
C PHE A 139 -3.82 10.80 9.74
N THR A 140 -4.61 9.72 9.68
CA THR A 140 -5.28 9.29 8.44
C THR A 140 -6.27 10.32 7.90
N THR A 141 -6.86 11.15 8.77
CA THR A 141 -7.96 12.06 8.43
C THR A 141 -7.66 13.53 8.69
N LEU A 142 -6.53 13.82 9.34
CA LEU A 142 -6.10 15.18 9.65
C LEU A 142 -5.28 15.75 8.48
N ASP A 143 -5.99 16.09 7.40
CA ASP A 143 -5.43 16.75 6.22
C ASP A 143 -5.72 18.26 6.28
N VAL A 144 -4.71 19.04 6.64
CA VAL A 144 -4.80 20.51 6.72
C VAL A 144 -4.68 21.16 5.33
N SER A 145 -4.20 20.41 4.34
CA SER A 145 -3.94 20.88 2.97
C SER A 145 -5.12 20.58 2.03
N HIS A 146 -6.12 19.82 2.50
CA HIS A 146 -7.39 19.56 1.82
C HIS A 146 -7.24 18.89 0.44
N HIS A 147 -6.30 17.96 0.32
CA HIS A 147 -6.02 17.25 -0.93
C HIS A 147 -7.22 16.43 -1.46
N GLU A 148 -8.12 15.96 -0.60
CA GLU A 148 -9.36 15.28 -1.02
C GLU A 148 -10.34 16.24 -1.75
N ASP A 149 -10.34 17.52 -1.42
CA ASP A 149 -11.31 18.51 -1.95
C ASP A 149 -10.90 19.04 -3.35
N ASP A 150 -9.62 18.92 -3.73
CA ASP A 150 -9.09 19.35 -5.04
C ASP A 150 -9.60 18.48 -6.22
N HIS A 151 -10.08 17.27 -5.94
CA HIS A 151 -10.58 16.35 -6.97
C HIS A 151 -12.04 16.58 -7.38
N GLU A 152 -12.83 17.31 -6.59
CA GLU A 152 -14.29 17.48 -6.82
C GLU A 152 -14.70 18.85 -7.39
N GLY A 153 -13.76 19.73 -7.76
CA GLY A 153 -14.09 20.99 -8.45
C GLY A 153 -14.92 21.98 -7.62
N SER A 154 -14.99 21.81 -6.31
CA SER A 154 -15.70 22.72 -5.41
C SER A 154 -14.85 23.96 -5.15
N GLU A 155 -14.98 24.98 -6.01
CA GLU A 155 -14.34 26.30 -5.83
C GLU A 155 -14.83 27.08 -4.59
N LEU A 156 -15.73 26.52 -3.77
CA LEU A 156 -16.61 27.32 -2.91
C LEU A 156 -16.12 27.56 -1.48
N ARG A 157 -15.11 26.85 -0.97
CA ARG A 157 -14.61 27.06 0.42
C ARG A 157 -13.11 26.81 0.55
N LYS A 158 -12.29 27.55 -0.21
CA LYS A 158 -10.84 27.57 0.02
C LYS A 158 -10.54 28.29 1.33
N LEU A 159 -10.28 27.52 2.38
CA LEU A 159 -9.66 28.04 3.59
C LEU A 159 -8.31 28.70 3.22
N PRO A 160 -7.85 29.72 3.95
CA PRO A 160 -6.56 30.33 3.71
C PRO A 160 -5.47 29.26 3.75
N VAL A 161 -4.51 29.33 2.82
CA VAL A 161 -3.32 28.46 2.82
C VAL A 161 -2.69 28.51 4.23
N PRO A 162 -2.54 27.37 4.92
CA PRO A 162 -2.01 27.36 6.27
C PRO A 162 -0.63 28.01 6.30
N GLN A 163 -0.51 29.13 7.02
CA GLN A 163 0.77 29.79 7.26
C GLN A 163 1.45 29.11 8.46
N GLY A 164 2.56 28.41 8.21
CA GLY A 164 3.35 27.76 9.25
C GLY A 164 3.63 26.27 8.97
N PRO A 165 4.42 25.61 9.83
CA PRO A 165 4.72 24.19 9.67
C PRO A 165 3.46 23.35 9.88
N ASN A 166 3.31 22.29 9.08
CA ASN A 166 2.19 21.36 9.19
C ASN A 166 2.12 20.75 10.61
N PRO A 167 0.98 20.85 11.34
CA PRO A 167 0.84 20.35 12.70
C PRO A 167 1.20 18.88 12.89
N VAL A 168 0.85 18.04 11.92
CA VAL A 168 1.13 16.60 11.98
C VAL A 168 2.64 16.36 11.90
N VAL A 169 3.35 17.09 11.05
CA VAL A 169 4.82 17.00 10.95
C VAL A 169 5.47 17.38 12.27
N VAL A 170 5.02 18.46 12.93
CA VAL A 170 5.55 18.88 14.23
C VAL A 170 5.34 17.79 15.29
N VAL A 171 4.16 17.19 15.35
CA VAL A 171 3.88 16.09 16.29
C VAL A 171 4.72 14.86 15.97
N LEU A 172 4.86 14.49 14.69
CA LEU A 172 5.69 13.36 14.29
C LEU A 172 7.17 13.57 14.69
N GLN A 173 7.70 14.78 14.51
CA GLN A 173 9.07 15.12 14.93
C GLN A 173 9.25 14.97 16.45
N GLN A 174 8.27 15.43 17.25
CA GLN A 174 8.31 15.32 18.71
C GLN A 174 8.23 13.86 19.18
N VAL A 175 7.37 13.06 18.56
CA VAL A 175 7.12 11.67 18.96
C VAL A 175 8.16 10.70 18.36
N PHE A 176 8.97 11.15 17.38
CA PHE A 176 9.92 10.30 16.67
C PHE A 176 10.92 9.59 17.58
N GLN A 177 11.50 10.30 18.55
CA GLN A 177 12.45 9.73 19.51
C GLN A 177 11.80 8.63 20.36
N LEU A 178 10.54 8.82 20.74
CA LEU A 178 9.78 7.84 21.49
C LEU A 178 9.49 6.60 20.64
N ILE A 179 9.14 6.78 19.37
CA ILE A 179 8.95 5.68 18.42
C ILE A 179 10.25 4.86 18.29
N GLN A 180 11.40 5.53 18.17
CA GLN A 180 12.71 4.85 18.14
C GLN A 180 12.97 4.06 19.44
N LYS A 181 12.63 4.63 20.61
CA LYS A 181 12.74 3.94 21.91
C LYS A 181 11.87 2.69 21.96
N VAL A 182 10.63 2.75 21.44
CA VAL A 182 9.73 1.58 21.33
C VAL A 182 10.34 0.52 20.41
N LEU A 183 10.78 0.91 19.21
CA LEU A 183 11.39 -0.02 18.25
C LEU A 183 12.64 -0.70 18.81
N SER A 184 13.46 0.00 19.61
CA SER A 184 14.66 -0.60 20.22
C SER A 184 14.40 -1.86 21.05
N LYS A 185 13.19 -1.98 21.63
CA LYS A 185 12.77 -3.13 22.45
C LYS A 185 11.85 -4.10 21.70
N TRP A 186 11.11 -3.61 20.72
CA TRP A 186 10.01 -4.35 20.07
C TRP A 186 10.27 -4.68 18.60
N LEU A 187 11.49 -4.50 18.10
CA LEU A 187 11.83 -4.75 16.69
C LEU A 187 11.47 -6.19 16.24
N ASN A 188 11.62 -7.17 17.13
CA ASN A 188 11.28 -8.57 16.87
C ASN A 188 9.77 -8.86 16.81
N ASP A 189 8.91 -7.91 17.24
CA ASP A 189 7.46 -8.11 17.26
C ASP A 189 6.81 -7.49 16.02
N ALA A 190 6.37 -8.35 15.10
CA ALA A 190 5.77 -7.93 13.84
C ALA A 190 4.56 -6.99 14.01
N GLN A 191 3.72 -7.19 15.03
CA GLN A 191 2.52 -6.35 15.22
C GLN A 191 2.88 -4.94 15.69
N VAL A 192 3.92 -4.80 16.53
CA VAL A 192 4.38 -3.49 16.98
C VAL A 192 5.06 -2.75 15.83
N VAL A 193 5.91 -3.44 15.08
CA VAL A 193 6.58 -2.85 13.91
C VAL A 193 5.57 -2.43 12.84
N GLU A 194 4.57 -3.27 12.54
CA GLU A 194 3.49 -2.92 11.63
C GLU A 194 2.69 -1.71 12.10
N ALA A 195 2.39 -1.61 13.41
CA ALA A 195 1.70 -0.44 13.97
C ALA A 195 2.54 0.84 13.86
N VAL A 196 3.86 0.76 14.02
CA VAL A 196 4.77 1.89 13.80
C VAL A 196 4.80 2.29 12.32
N CYS A 197 4.97 1.32 11.42
CA CYS A 197 4.92 1.56 9.97
C CYS A 197 3.58 2.19 9.56
N ALA A 198 2.46 1.75 10.13
CA ALA A 198 1.13 2.28 9.85
C ALA A 198 0.98 3.76 10.22
N ILE A 199 1.62 4.25 11.30
CA ILE A 199 1.61 5.69 11.62
C ILE A 199 2.16 6.50 10.44
N PHE A 200 3.34 6.13 9.97
CA PHE A 200 4.00 6.83 8.88
C PHE A 200 3.29 6.60 7.56
N GLU A 201 2.82 5.38 7.28
CA GLU A 201 2.05 5.06 6.09
C GLU A 201 0.81 5.95 5.96
N LYS A 202 0.02 6.06 7.03
CA LYS A 202 -1.16 6.93 7.05
C LYS A 202 -0.78 8.39 6.94
N SER A 203 0.24 8.83 7.68
CA SER A 203 0.69 10.23 7.62
C SER A 203 1.19 10.63 6.24
N VAL A 204 1.96 9.76 5.57
CA VAL A 204 2.49 9.95 4.22
C VAL A 204 1.35 10.05 3.20
N LYS A 205 0.30 9.22 3.31
CA LYS A 205 -0.88 9.28 2.43
C LYS A 205 -1.70 10.56 2.62
N THR A 206 -1.80 11.06 3.85
CA THR A 206 -2.57 12.26 4.17
C THR A 206 -1.82 13.53 3.77
N LEU A 207 -0.53 13.61 4.08
CA LEU A 207 0.28 14.83 3.95
C LEU A 207 0.95 14.98 2.58
N LEU A 208 1.13 13.87 1.85
CA LEU A 208 1.80 13.87 0.54
C LEU A 208 3.14 14.63 0.59
N ASP A 209 3.24 15.73 -0.16
CA ASP A 209 4.46 16.53 -0.28
C ASP A 209 4.84 17.24 1.03
N ASP A 210 3.87 17.57 1.90
CA ASP A 210 4.11 18.19 3.20
C ASP A 210 4.87 17.26 4.17
N PHE A 211 4.93 15.96 3.86
CA PHE A 211 5.73 14.99 4.62
C PHE A 211 7.24 15.11 4.36
N ALA A 212 7.68 15.87 3.35
CA ALA A 212 9.08 16.01 2.93
C ALA A 212 10.09 16.19 4.09
N PRO A 213 9.84 17.01 5.14
CA PRO A 213 10.79 17.20 6.24
C PRO A 213 11.09 15.94 7.05
N MET A 214 10.20 14.94 7.03
CA MET A 214 10.36 13.68 7.75
C MET A 214 11.08 12.59 6.95
N VAL A 215 11.23 12.77 5.63
CA VAL A 215 11.80 11.76 4.72
C VAL A 215 13.18 11.26 5.17
N PRO A 216 14.16 12.12 5.52
CA PRO A 216 15.50 11.64 5.88
C PRO A 216 15.48 10.75 7.13
N GLN A 217 14.78 11.19 8.19
CA GLN A 217 14.70 10.47 9.46
C GLN A 217 13.95 9.14 9.29
N LEU A 218 12.87 9.13 8.51
CA LEU A 218 12.11 7.93 8.23
C LEU A 218 12.94 6.92 7.42
N CYS A 219 13.68 7.37 6.40
CA CYS A 219 14.50 6.48 5.59
C CYS A 219 15.61 5.82 6.42
N GLU A 220 16.25 6.59 7.31
CA GLU A 220 17.28 6.04 8.20
C GLU A 220 16.70 4.99 9.16
N MET A 221 15.54 5.29 9.77
CA MET A 221 14.85 4.35 10.66
C MET A 221 14.45 3.06 9.93
N LEU A 222 13.81 3.18 8.75
CA LEU A 222 13.40 2.04 7.94
C LEU A 222 14.58 1.19 7.49
N GLY A 223 15.69 1.83 7.08
CA GLY A 223 16.90 1.13 6.69
C GLY A 223 17.44 0.27 7.84
N ARG A 224 17.59 0.85 9.04
CA ARG A 224 18.05 0.12 10.23
C ARG A 224 17.10 -1.02 10.63
N MET A 225 15.79 -0.75 10.61
CA MET A 225 14.77 -1.76 10.92
C MET A 225 14.88 -2.95 9.97
N TYR A 226 14.87 -2.67 8.66
CA TYR A 226 14.87 -3.70 7.63
C TYR A 226 16.18 -4.50 7.59
N SER A 227 17.33 -3.86 7.81
CA SER A 227 18.63 -4.56 7.92
C SER A 227 18.72 -5.47 9.13
N THR A 228 17.97 -5.19 10.21
CA THR A 228 17.98 -6.04 11.41
C THR A 228 16.94 -7.16 11.29
N ILE A 229 15.70 -6.81 10.90
CA ILE A 229 14.57 -7.74 10.79
C ILE A 229 13.74 -7.33 9.57
N PRO A 230 13.92 -8.01 8.43
CA PRO A 230 13.14 -7.76 7.22
C PRO A 230 11.66 -8.03 7.45
N GLN A 231 10.80 -7.06 7.09
CA GLN A 231 9.34 -7.17 7.17
C GLN A 231 8.68 -6.48 5.98
N ALA A 232 7.58 -7.06 5.49
CA ALA A 232 6.79 -6.54 4.37
C ALA A 232 6.37 -5.06 4.55
N SER A 233 5.96 -4.67 5.76
CA SER A 233 5.50 -3.31 6.08
C SER A 233 6.54 -2.21 5.77
N ALA A 234 7.83 -2.50 5.91
CA ALA A 234 8.90 -1.56 5.60
C ALA A 234 9.08 -1.38 4.08
N LEU A 235 8.90 -2.44 3.29
CA LEU A 235 8.89 -2.38 1.82
C LEU A 235 7.69 -1.58 1.32
N ASP A 236 6.51 -1.80 1.90
CA ASP A 236 5.30 -1.06 1.56
C ASP A 236 5.42 0.43 1.86
N LEU A 237 6.01 0.79 3.00
CA LEU A 237 6.26 2.20 3.31
C LEU A 237 7.31 2.82 2.38
N THR A 238 8.37 2.07 2.06
CA THR A 238 9.36 2.49 1.05
C THR A 238 8.69 2.74 -0.31
N ARG A 239 7.76 1.85 -0.71
CA ARG A 239 6.99 1.97 -1.95
C ARG A 239 6.14 3.23 -1.99
N GLN A 240 5.57 3.63 -0.86
CA GLN A 240 4.80 4.88 -0.78
C GLN A 240 5.69 6.13 -0.88
N LEU A 241 6.86 6.11 -0.24
CA LEU A 241 7.84 7.19 -0.39
C LEU A 241 8.29 7.34 -1.86
N VAL A 242 8.54 6.22 -2.55
CA VAL A 242 8.84 6.23 -3.99
C VAL A 242 7.66 6.77 -4.80
N HIS A 243 6.42 6.42 -4.45
CA HIS A 243 5.24 6.87 -5.18
C HIS A 243 5.06 8.38 -5.15
N ILE A 244 5.24 8.99 -3.97
CA ILE A 244 5.00 10.41 -3.72
C ILE A 244 6.18 11.25 -4.21
N PHE A 245 7.39 10.95 -3.75
CA PHE A 245 8.54 11.82 -3.97
C PHE A 245 9.36 11.53 -5.24
N ALA A 246 8.94 10.61 -6.11
CA ALA A 246 9.69 10.21 -7.32
C ALA A 246 10.12 11.41 -8.21
N HIS A 247 9.27 12.44 -8.28
CA HIS A 247 9.47 13.62 -9.10
C HIS A 247 10.02 14.82 -8.31
N GLU A 248 10.32 14.65 -7.02
CA GLU A 248 10.83 15.68 -6.11
C GLU A 248 12.34 15.50 -5.86
N PRO A 249 13.22 16.01 -6.75
CA PRO A 249 14.65 15.72 -6.71
C PRO A 249 15.34 16.21 -5.42
N ALA A 250 14.78 17.22 -4.75
CA ALA A 250 15.32 17.75 -3.50
C ALA A 250 15.19 16.75 -2.33
N HIS A 251 14.15 15.92 -2.32
CA HIS A 251 13.81 15.04 -1.20
C HIS A 251 13.99 13.55 -1.51
N PHE A 252 14.23 13.20 -2.77
CA PHE A 252 14.37 11.82 -3.22
C PHE A 252 15.69 11.10 -2.85
N PRO A 253 16.87 11.75 -2.69
CA PRO A 253 18.13 11.02 -2.47
C PRO A 253 18.15 10.05 -1.26
N PRO A 254 17.55 10.38 -0.10
CA PRO A 254 17.43 9.42 1.01
C PRO A 254 16.57 8.19 0.65
N ILE A 255 15.53 8.37 -0.17
CA ILE A 255 14.62 7.32 -0.61
C ILE A 255 15.33 6.39 -1.60
N GLU A 256 16.15 6.95 -2.50
CA GLU A 256 17.00 6.14 -3.39
C GLU A 256 17.96 5.26 -2.59
N ALA A 257 18.63 5.82 -1.57
CA ALA A 257 19.51 5.05 -0.70
C ALA A 257 18.76 3.93 0.04
N LEU A 258 17.56 4.21 0.54
CA LEU A 258 16.69 3.21 1.18
C LEU A 258 16.27 2.11 0.19
N PHE A 259 15.83 2.48 -1.02
CA PHE A 259 15.42 1.54 -2.07
C PHE A 259 16.53 0.53 -2.39
N LEU A 260 17.77 1.01 -2.56
CA LEU A 260 18.91 0.15 -2.83
C LEU A 260 19.23 -0.76 -1.65
N LEU A 261 19.19 -0.23 -0.43
CA LEU A 261 19.43 -1.00 0.80
C LEU A 261 18.40 -2.13 0.96
N VAL A 262 17.10 -1.82 0.90
CA VAL A 262 16.06 -2.83 1.07
C VAL A 262 16.10 -3.86 -0.06
N THR A 263 16.48 -3.46 -1.28
CA THR A 263 16.65 -4.38 -2.39
C THR A 263 17.79 -5.36 -2.13
N SER A 264 18.97 -4.86 -1.73
CA SER A 264 20.13 -5.70 -1.42
C SER A 264 19.86 -6.70 -0.30
N VAL A 265 19.23 -6.25 0.79
CA VAL A 265 18.83 -7.12 1.92
C VAL A 265 17.82 -8.17 1.46
N THR A 266 16.80 -7.78 0.69
CA THR A 266 15.76 -8.72 0.22
C THR A 266 16.33 -9.78 -0.72
N LEU A 267 17.23 -9.42 -1.63
CA LEU A 267 17.89 -10.38 -2.52
C LEU A 267 18.76 -11.37 -1.73
N THR A 268 19.47 -10.90 -0.71
CA THR A 268 20.28 -11.78 0.17
C THR A 268 19.39 -12.75 0.95
N LEU A 269 18.28 -12.25 1.50
CA LEU A 269 17.28 -13.07 2.20
C LEU A 269 16.68 -14.13 1.26
N PHE A 270 16.31 -13.72 0.05
CA PHE A 270 15.72 -14.59 -0.97
C PHE A 270 16.67 -15.73 -1.38
N GLN A 271 17.99 -15.50 -1.39
CA GLN A 271 18.97 -16.55 -1.69
C GLN A 271 19.05 -17.62 -0.60
N GLN A 272 18.77 -17.28 0.66
CA GLN A 272 18.81 -18.22 1.79
C GLN A 272 17.56 -19.10 1.82
N GLY A 273 16.41 -18.51 1.54
CA GLY A 273 15.12 -19.19 1.59
C GLY A 273 14.12 -18.53 0.65
N PRO A 274 14.12 -18.86 -0.66
CA PRO A 274 13.28 -18.16 -1.64
C PRO A 274 11.81 -18.15 -1.26
N ARG A 275 11.30 -19.26 -0.71
CA ARG A 275 9.88 -19.47 -0.40
C ARG A 275 9.52 -19.28 1.07
N ASP A 276 10.47 -18.90 1.91
CA ASP A 276 10.25 -18.80 3.37
C ASP A 276 9.45 -17.54 3.74
N HIS A 277 9.48 -16.52 2.89
CA HIS A 277 8.83 -15.22 3.11
C HIS A 277 8.01 -14.73 1.90
N PRO A 278 6.89 -15.40 1.54
CA PRO A 278 6.07 -15.01 0.38
C PRO A 278 5.48 -13.59 0.45
N ASP A 279 5.22 -13.10 1.66
CA ASP A 279 4.72 -11.76 1.98
C ASP A 279 5.75 -10.66 1.69
N ILE A 280 7.02 -10.91 2.02
CA ILE A 280 8.14 -10.03 1.68
C ILE A 280 8.34 -10.00 0.16
N VAL A 281 8.28 -11.17 -0.50
CA VAL A 281 8.43 -11.25 -1.96
C VAL A 281 7.29 -10.50 -2.67
N ASP A 282 6.05 -10.64 -2.20
CA ASP A 282 4.91 -9.87 -2.73
C ASP A 282 5.18 -8.35 -2.65
N SER A 283 5.47 -7.85 -1.45
CA SER A 283 5.74 -6.43 -1.20
C SER A 283 6.95 -5.92 -1.98
N PHE A 284 7.98 -6.76 -2.14
CA PHE A 284 9.18 -6.43 -2.90
C PHE A 284 8.89 -6.29 -4.40
N MET A 285 8.11 -7.21 -4.98
CA MET A 285 7.69 -7.12 -6.38
C MET A 285 6.85 -5.86 -6.63
N GLN A 286 5.98 -5.50 -5.68
CA GLN A 286 5.20 -4.26 -5.76
C GLN A 286 6.09 -3.00 -5.67
N LEU A 287 7.11 -3.00 -4.80
CA LEU A 287 8.07 -1.91 -4.70
C LEU A 287 8.83 -1.71 -6.02
N LEU A 288 9.35 -2.79 -6.60
CA LEU A 288 10.08 -2.75 -7.86
C LEU A 288 9.18 -2.28 -9.03
N ALA A 289 7.94 -2.77 -9.10
CA ALA A 289 6.96 -2.31 -10.08
C ALA A 289 6.67 -0.81 -9.93
N GLN A 290 6.54 -0.32 -8.68
CA GLN A 290 6.31 1.10 -8.40
C GLN A 290 7.50 1.97 -8.81
N ALA A 291 8.73 1.49 -8.61
CA ALA A 291 9.96 2.13 -9.08
C ALA A 291 9.98 2.23 -10.62
N LEU A 292 9.74 1.14 -11.34
CA LEU A 292 9.66 1.13 -12.81
C LEU A 292 8.56 2.04 -13.37
N LYS A 293 7.47 2.22 -12.63
CA LYS A 293 6.34 3.04 -13.05
C LYS A 293 6.57 4.54 -12.86
N ARG A 294 7.20 4.94 -11.75
CA ARG A 294 7.34 6.36 -11.35
C ARG A 294 8.74 6.93 -11.58
N LYS A 295 9.78 6.10 -11.46
CA LYS A 295 11.18 6.53 -11.62
C LYS A 295 12.03 5.40 -12.22
N PRO A 296 11.87 5.13 -13.54
CA PRO A 296 12.63 4.07 -14.23
C PRO A 296 14.15 4.19 -14.06
N ASP A 297 14.66 5.42 -13.91
CA ASP A 297 16.08 5.73 -13.74
C ASP A 297 16.72 5.04 -12.52
N LEU A 298 15.94 4.62 -11.52
CA LEU A 298 16.43 3.80 -10.42
C LEU A 298 17.12 2.51 -10.89
N PHE A 299 16.70 1.98 -12.04
CA PHE A 299 17.29 0.78 -12.65
C PHE A 299 18.58 1.04 -13.43
N LEU A 300 19.02 2.31 -13.54
CA LEU A 300 20.33 2.69 -14.06
C LEU A 300 21.42 2.69 -12.97
N CYS A 301 21.04 2.57 -11.69
CA CYS A 301 22.00 2.60 -10.60
C CYS A 301 22.90 1.37 -10.63
N GLU A 302 24.22 1.56 -10.74
CA GLU A 302 25.21 0.46 -10.78
C GLU A 302 25.19 -0.42 -9.53
N ARG A 303 24.69 0.10 -8.41
CA ARG A 303 24.54 -0.64 -7.15
C ARG A 303 23.35 -1.60 -7.14
N LEU A 304 22.46 -1.51 -8.12
CA LEU A 304 21.30 -2.38 -8.26
C LEU A 304 21.66 -3.58 -9.15
N ASP A 305 21.59 -4.79 -8.59
CA ASP A 305 21.72 -6.02 -9.36
C ASP A 305 20.41 -6.35 -10.09
N VAL A 306 20.24 -5.74 -11.27
CA VAL A 306 19.06 -5.93 -12.13
C VAL A 306 18.88 -7.40 -12.53
N LYS A 307 19.97 -8.17 -12.66
CA LYS A 307 19.93 -9.58 -13.02
C LYS A 307 19.37 -10.43 -11.89
N ALA A 308 19.85 -10.23 -10.67
CA ALA A 308 19.32 -10.90 -9.49
C ALA A 308 17.84 -10.55 -9.25
N VAL A 309 17.45 -9.28 -9.45
CA VAL A 309 16.04 -8.86 -9.38
C VAL A 309 15.18 -9.61 -10.41
N PHE A 310 15.62 -9.68 -11.66
CA PHE A 310 14.90 -10.40 -12.71
C PHE A 310 14.74 -11.90 -12.36
N GLN A 311 15.81 -12.55 -11.90
CA GLN A 311 15.80 -13.96 -11.51
C GLN A 311 14.87 -14.22 -10.32
N CYS A 312 14.89 -13.35 -9.31
CA CYS A 312 13.98 -13.41 -8.17
C CYS A 312 12.51 -13.34 -8.63
N ALA A 313 12.19 -12.40 -9.53
CA ALA A 313 10.84 -12.26 -10.07
C ALA A 313 10.40 -13.50 -10.88
N VAL A 314 11.26 -14.08 -11.72
CA VAL A 314 10.94 -15.29 -12.47
C VAL A 314 10.65 -16.47 -11.53
N LEU A 315 11.43 -16.63 -10.47
CA LEU A 315 11.19 -17.67 -9.46
C LEU A 315 9.90 -17.43 -8.68
N ALA A 316 9.56 -16.16 -8.39
CA ALA A 316 8.32 -15.77 -7.73
C ALA A 316 7.05 -16.16 -8.53
N LEU A 317 7.13 -16.28 -9.86
CA LEU A 317 6.00 -16.75 -10.68
C LEU A 317 5.60 -18.21 -10.38
N LYS A 318 6.49 -18.99 -9.75
CA LYS A 318 6.29 -20.39 -9.41
C LYS A 318 5.87 -20.61 -7.95
N PHE A 319 5.49 -19.54 -7.25
CA PHE A 319 5.08 -19.63 -5.85
C PHE A 319 3.67 -20.21 -5.72
N PRO A 320 3.37 -20.95 -4.65
CA PRO A 320 2.01 -21.40 -4.36
C PRO A 320 1.03 -20.23 -4.14
N GLU A 321 1.50 -19.13 -3.56
CA GLU A 321 0.69 -18.01 -3.13
C GLU A 321 0.27 -17.12 -4.31
N ALA A 322 -1.03 -17.10 -4.61
CA ALA A 322 -1.58 -16.27 -5.67
C ALA A 322 -1.24 -14.76 -5.56
N PRO A 323 -1.22 -14.12 -4.36
CA PRO A 323 -0.80 -12.73 -4.22
C PRO A 323 0.63 -12.48 -4.71
N THR A 324 1.59 -13.29 -4.27
CA THR A 324 3.01 -13.19 -4.68
C THR A 324 3.19 -13.36 -6.19
N VAL A 325 2.49 -14.33 -6.80
CA VAL A 325 2.55 -14.52 -8.26
C VAL A 325 1.94 -13.33 -8.99
N LYS A 326 0.82 -12.77 -8.52
CA LYS A 326 0.20 -11.57 -9.12
C LYS A 326 1.15 -10.38 -9.06
N ALA A 327 1.85 -10.18 -7.94
CA ALA A 327 2.81 -9.11 -7.78
C ALA A 327 4.00 -9.25 -8.74
N SER A 328 4.54 -10.47 -8.91
CA SER A 328 5.58 -10.74 -9.89
C SER A 328 5.12 -10.50 -11.34
N CYS A 329 3.89 -10.92 -11.69
CA CYS A 329 3.30 -10.57 -12.99
C CYS A 329 3.18 -9.05 -13.18
N GLY A 330 2.81 -8.32 -12.13
CA GLY A 330 2.76 -6.86 -12.11
C GLY A 330 4.13 -6.23 -12.37
N PHE A 331 5.18 -6.74 -11.73
CA PHE A 331 6.57 -6.32 -11.98
C PHE A 331 6.95 -6.48 -13.45
N PHE A 332 6.75 -7.65 -14.07
CA PHE A 332 7.09 -7.85 -15.48
C PHE A 332 6.26 -6.98 -16.43
N THR A 333 5.00 -6.69 -16.06
CA THR A 333 4.12 -5.79 -16.83
C THR A 333 4.66 -4.35 -16.85
N GLU A 334 5.32 -3.91 -15.79
CA GLU A 334 5.97 -2.59 -15.72
C GLU A 334 7.42 -2.61 -16.23
N LEU A 335 8.12 -3.76 -16.18
CA LEU A 335 9.50 -3.92 -16.63
C LEU A 335 9.63 -3.93 -18.15
N LEU A 336 8.82 -4.75 -18.83
CA LEU A 336 8.95 -4.98 -20.28
C LEU A 336 8.73 -3.71 -21.14
N PRO A 337 7.85 -2.77 -20.78
CA PRO A 337 7.77 -1.48 -21.46
C PRO A 337 9.07 -0.66 -21.43
N ARG A 338 9.97 -0.91 -20.47
CA ARG A 338 11.21 -0.16 -20.26
C ARG A 338 12.43 -0.73 -21.00
N CYS A 339 12.30 -1.85 -21.71
CA CYS A 339 13.41 -2.50 -22.42
C CYS A 339 14.16 -1.59 -23.42
N GLY A 340 13.47 -0.62 -24.03
CA GLY A 340 14.07 0.33 -24.97
C GLY A 340 14.48 1.66 -24.35
N GLU A 341 14.14 1.89 -23.07
CA GLU A 341 14.35 3.15 -22.34
C GLU A 341 15.51 3.03 -21.35
N VAL A 342 15.61 1.89 -20.67
CA VAL A 342 16.59 1.63 -19.60
C VAL A 342 17.52 0.51 -20.03
N GLU A 343 18.79 0.82 -20.32
CA GLU A 343 19.76 -0.12 -20.91
C GLU A 343 19.94 -1.41 -20.07
N PRO A 344 20.13 -1.37 -18.73
CA PRO A 344 20.24 -2.59 -17.93
C PRO A 344 19.00 -3.50 -18.01
N VAL A 345 17.81 -2.91 -18.14
CA VAL A 345 16.56 -3.66 -18.31
C VAL A 345 16.49 -4.31 -19.69
N GLY A 346 16.86 -3.57 -20.75
CA GLY A 346 16.95 -4.14 -22.09
C GLY A 346 17.94 -5.32 -22.17
N LYS A 347 19.10 -5.17 -21.55
CA LYS A 347 20.15 -6.19 -21.51
C LYS A 347 19.71 -7.46 -20.78
N VAL A 348 19.14 -7.34 -19.58
CA VAL A 348 18.67 -8.52 -18.82
C VAL A 348 17.55 -9.26 -19.55
N VAL A 349 16.64 -8.53 -20.23
CA VAL A 349 15.57 -9.16 -20.99
C VAL A 349 16.12 -9.87 -22.23
N GLN A 350 17.13 -9.32 -22.91
CA GLN A 350 17.79 -10.02 -24.02
C GLN A 350 18.51 -11.29 -23.58
N GLU A 351 19.19 -11.26 -22.43
CA GLU A 351 19.96 -12.41 -21.91
C GLU A 351 19.06 -13.50 -21.30
N ASP A 352 18.13 -13.11 -20.41
CA ASP A 352 17.38 -14.03 -19.55
C ASP A 352 15.88 -14.08 -19.87
N GLY A 353 15.39 -13.29 -20.84
CA GLY A 353 13.95 -13.21 -21.19
C GLY A 353 13.33 -14.52 -21.67
N ARG A 354 14.13 -15.44 -22.22
CA ARG A 354 13.68 -16.80 -22.54
C ARG A 354 13.26 -17.58 -21.29
N VAL A 355 13.93 -17.38 -20.15
CA VAL A 355 13.60 -18.06 -18.89
C VAL A 355 12.24 -17.58 -18.37
N LEU A 356 11.95 -16.28 -18.50
CA LEU A 356 10.63 -15.73 -18.21
C LEU A 356 9.55 -16.39 -19.09
N LEU A 357 9.76 -16.47 -20.41
CA LEU A 357 8.78 -17.09 -21.31
C LEU A 357 8.51 -18.57 -20.94
N ILE A 358 9.56 -19.32 -20.59
CA ILE A 358 9.41 -20.72 -20.14
C ILE A 358 8.55 -20.78 -18.88
N ALA A 359 8.84 -19.96 -17.86
CA ALA A 359 8.05 -19.94 -16.63
C ALA A 359 6.57 -19.58 -16.87
N VAL A 360 6.31 -18.64 -17.77
CA VAL A 360 4.94 -18.29 -18.18
C VAL A 360 4.24 -19.46 -18.88
N LEU A 361 4.92 -20.14 -19.82
CA LEU A 361 4.35 -21.29 -20.52
C LEU A 361 4.11 -22.47 -19.59
N GLU A 362 4.99 -22.74 -18.61
CA GLU A 362 4.78 -23.75 -17.56
C GLU A 362 3.54 -23.45 -16.72
N ALA A 363 3.36 -22.19 -16.32
CA ALA A 363 2.21 -21.74 -15.56
C ALA A 363 0.90 -21.97 -16.35
N ILE A 364 0.86 -21.55 -17.62
CA ILE A 364 -0.27 -21.76 -18.53
C ILE A 364 -0.49 -23.26 -18.81
N GLY A 365 0.58 -24.04 -18.89
CA GLY A 365 0.58 -25.48 -19.10
C GLY A 365 -0.07 -26.29 -17.98
N GLY A 366 -0.20 -25.71 -16.79
CA GLY A 366 -0.92 -26.34 -15.68
C GLY A 366 -0.35 -26.06 -14.29
N GLN A 367 0.87 -25.55 -14.20
CA GLN A 367 1.57 -25.42 -12.91
C GLN A 367 1.04 -24.31 -12.00
N ALA A 368 0.42 -23.27 -12.57
CA ALA A 368 -0.22 -22.21 -11.79
C ALA A 368 -1.74 -22.45 -11.67
N SER A 369 -2.40 -21.75 -10.73
CA SER A 369 -3.86 -21.73 -10.65
C SER A 369 -4.50 -21.06 -11.88
N ARG A 370 -5.67 -21.55 -12.31
CA ARG A 370 -6.45 -20.95 -13.41
C ARG A 370 -6.85 -19.49 -13.14
N SER A 371 -6.98 -19.10 -11.87
CA SER A 371 -7.32 -17.72 -11.49
C SER A 371 -6.24 -16.69 -11.84
N LEU A 372 -5.04 -17.14 -12.21
CA LEU A 372 -3.88 -16.30 -12.54
C LEU A 372 -3.63 -16.17 -14.04
N MET A 373 -4.40 -16.85 -14.90
CA MET A 373 -4.15 -16.90 -16.34
C MET A 373 -4.20 -15.53 -17.01
N ASP A 374 -5.08 -14.67 -16.53
CA ASP A 374 -5.15 -13.27 -16.95
C ASP A 374 -3.85 -12.50 -16.67
N CYS A 375 -3.18 -12.79 -15.55
CA CYS A 375 -1.91 -12.15 -15.19
C CYS A 375 -0.76 -12.64 -16.08
N PHE A 376 -0.72 -13.94 -16.39
CA PHE A 376 0.27 -14.50 -17.31
C PHE A 376 0.07 -14.02 -18.76
N ALA A 377 -1.20 -13.86 -19.18
CA ALA A 377 -1.54 -13.27 -20.47
C ALA A 377 -1.05 -11.81 -20.59
N ASP A 378 -1.07 -11.05 -19.50
CA ASP A 378 -0.55 -9.67 -19.48
C ASP A 378 0.96 -9.63 -19.75
N ILE A 379 1.73 -10.59 -19.23
CA ILE A 379 3.17 -10.73 -19.54
C ILE A 379 3.37 -11.08 -21.02
N LEU A 380 2.61 -12.04 -21.56
CA LEU A 380 2.71 -12.40 -22.99
C LEU A 380 2.37 -11.22 -23.90
N PHE A 381 1.36 -10.44 -23.53
CA PHE A 381 1.00 -9.23 -24.24
C PHE A 381 2.13 -8.19 -24.21
N ALA A 382 2.74 -7.96 -23.05
CA ALA A 382 3.86 -7.05 -22.90
C ALA A 382 5.10 -7.50 -23.70
N LEU A 383 5.41 -8.81 -23.68
CA LEU A 383 6.47 -9.40 -24.51
C LEU A 383 6.20 -9.20 -26.01
N ASN A 384 4.96 -9.41 -26.45
CA ASN A 384 4.59 -9.21 -27.85
C ASN A 384 4.77 -7.74 -28.24
N LYS A 385 4.23 -6.81 -27.45
CA LYS A 385 4.22 -5.38 -27.77
C LYS A 385 5.62 -4.77 -27.76
N HIS A 386 6.46 -5.13 -26.80
CA HIS A 386 7.74 -4.45 -26.56
C HIS A 386 8.97 -5.24 -26.99
N CYS A 387 8.88 -6.57 -27.07
CA CYS A 387 10.00 -7.48 -27.35
C CYS A 387 9.67 -8.47 -28.49
N PHE A 388 8.93 -8.02 -29.51
CA PHE A 388 8.37 -8.90 -30.55
C PHE A 388 9.39 -9.82 -31.24
N SER A 389 10.55 -9.27 -31.65
CA SER A 389 11.60 -10.02 -32.34
C SER A 389 12.14 -11.17 -31.48
N LEU A 390 12.39 -10.89 -30.20
CA LEU A 390 12.84 -11.85 -29.22
C LEU A 390 11.75 -12.90 -28.93
N LEU A 391 10.51 -12.46 -28.69
CA LEU A 391 9.38 -13.36 -28.47
C LEU A 391 9.19 -14.33 -29.64
N SER A 392 9.28 -13.85 -30.88
CA SER A 392 9.12 -14.68 -32.08
C SER A 392 10.19 -15.76 -32.21
N MET A 393 11.39 -15.55 -31.67
CA MET A 393 12.45 -16.54 -31.62
C MET A 393 12.20 -17.52 -30.47
N TRP A 394 12.02 -16.98 -29.25
CA TRP A 394 11.90 -17.79 -28.04
C TRP A 394 10.67 -18.68 -28.04
N ILE A 395 9.51 -18.24 -28.54
CA ILE A 395 8.29 -19.05 -28.50
C ILE A 395 8.39 -20.28 -29.41
N LYS A 396 9.09 -20.17 -30.54
CA LYS A 396 9.34 -21.29 -31.45
C LYS A 396 10.25 -22.32 -30.79
N GLU A 397 11.35 -21.85 -30.19
CA GLU A 397 12.29 -22.72 -29.48
C GLU A 397 11.66 -23.37 -28.23
N ALA A 398 10.87 -22.63 -27.47
CA ALA A 398 10.27 -23.10 -26.23
C ALA A 398 9.21 -24.18 -26.47
N LEU A 399 8.46 -24.12 -27.57
CA LEU A 399 7.39 -25.09 -27.88
C LEU A 399 7.84 -26.32 -28.68
N GLN A 400 9.08 -26.33 -29.20
CA GLN A 400 9.66 -27.46 -29.93
C GLN A 400 9.68 -28.78 -29.12
N PRO A 401 10.07 -28.80 -27.83
CA PRO A 401 10.14 -30.05 -27.08
C PRO A 401 8.78 -30.76 -27.00
N PRO A 402 8.71 -32.08 -27.27
CA PRO A 402 7.48 -32.84 -27.13
C PRO A 402 7.02 -32.83 -25.67
N GLY A 403 5.70 -32.76 -25.45
CA GLY A 403 5.11 -32.75 -24.10
C GLY A 403 5.24 -31.44 -23.31
N PHE A 404 5.86 -30.39 -23.86
CA PHE A 404 5.85 -29.04 -23.29
C PHE A 404 4.88 -28.11 -24.04
N PRO A 405 4.07 -27.27 -23.38
CA PRO A 405 3.92 -27.08 -21.94
C PRO A 405 3.04 -28.13 -21.23
N SER A 406 2.39 -29.02 -21.98
CA SER A 406 1.62 -30.16 -21.46
C SER A 406 1.71 -31.35 -22.41
N ALA A 407 1.73 -32.57 -21.84
CA ALA A 407 1.71 -33.82 -22.59
C ALA A 407 0.43 -34.02 -23.42
N ARG A 408 -0.61 -33.24 -23.15
CA ARG A 408 -1.92 -33.34 -23.83
C ARG A 408 -2.01 -32.57 -25.14
N LEU A 409 -1.01 -31.76 -25.45
CA LEU A 409 -1.03 -30.89 -26.62
C LEU A 409 -0.50 -31.60 -27.88
N SER A 410 -1.21 -31.45 -28.99
CA SER A 410 -0.71 -31.84 -30.32
C SER A 410 0.27 -30.79 -30.88
N PRO A 411 1.16 -31.15 -31.84
CA PRO A 411 2.00 -30.18 -32.54
C PRO A 411 1.19 -29.05 -33.19
N GLU A 412 0.05 -29.37 -33.81
CA GLU A 412 -0.83 -28.39 -34.46
C GLU A 412 -1.42 -27.37 -33.47
N GLN A 413 -1.77 -27.81 -32.25
CA GLN A 413 -2.27 -26.92 -31.20
C GLN A 413 -1.18 -25.95 -30.72
N LYS A 414 0.07 -26.42 -30.61
CA LYS A 414 1.21 -25.55 -30.26
C LYS A 414 1.49 -24.53 -31.36
N ASP A 415 1.50 -24.97 -32.62
CA ASP A 415 1.73 -24.10 -33.77
C ASP A 415 0.64 -23.04 -33.87
N THR A 416 -0.63 -23.45 -33.70
CA THR A 416 -1.79 -22.53 -33.68
C THR A 416 -1.65 -21.48 -32.61
N PHE A 417 -1.36 -21.88 -31.36
CA PHE A 417 -1.17 -20.94 -30.25
C PHE A 417 0.00 -19.98 -30.52
N SER A 418 1.13 -20.48 -31.00
CA SER A 418 2.30 -19.64 -31.32
C SER A 418 1.98 -18.61 -32.40
N HIS A 419 1.28 -19.01 -33.47
CA HIS A 419 0.88 -18.13 -34.55
C HIS A 419 -0.13 -17.07 -34.10
N GLN A 420 -1.10 -17.46 -33.27
CA GLN A 420 -2.09 -16.57 -32.71
C GLN A 420 -1.47 -15.52 -31.79
N ILE A 421 -0.61 -15.95 -30.86
CA ILE A 421 0.11 -15.05 -29.96
C ILE A 421 0.98 -14.08 -30.74
N LEU A 422 1.71 -14.51 -31.77
CA LEU A 422 2.57 -13.62 -32.57
C LEU A 422 1.80 -12.63 -33.46
N ARG A 423 0.54 -12.92 -33.80
CA ARG A 423 -0.30 -12.01 -34.60
C ARG A 423 -0.91 -10.89 -33.77
N GLU A 424 -1.29 -11.17 -32.53
CA GLU A 424 -2.06 -10.24 -31.73
C GLU A 424 -1.18 -9.26 -30.94
N ARG A 425 -0.92 -8.09 -31.53
CA ARG A 425 0.01 -7.09 -30.99
C ARG A 425 -0.65 -5.97 -30.19
N VAL A 426 -1.97 -5.83 -30.28
CA VAL A 426 -2.69 -4.65 -29.78
C VAL A 426 -3.85 -5.00 -28.86
N ASN A 427 -4.55 -6.10 -29.10
CA ASN A 427 -5.74 -6.47 -28.35
C ASN A 427 -5.41 -7.39 -27.16
N LYS A 428 -5.17 -6.76 -26.00
CA LYS A 428 -4.93 -7.45 -24.72
C LYS A 428 -6.04 -8.44 -24.35
N ARG A 429 -7.31 -8.10 -24.60
CA ARG A 429 -8.46 -8.98 -24.32
C ARG A 429 -8.37 -10.26 -25.14
N ARG A 430 -7.98 -10.15 -26.41
CA ARG A 430 -7.82 -11.31 -27.28
C ARG A 430 -6.69 -12.23 -26.81
N VAL A 431 -5.57 -11.68 -26.33
CA VAL A 431 -4.48 -12.48 -25.73
C VAL A 431 -4.98 -13.28 -24.52
N LYS A 432 -5.78 -12.66 -23.65
CA LYS A 432 -6.39 -13.37 -22.51
C LYS A 432 -7.29 -14.52 -22.94
N GLU A 433 -8.16 -14.31 -23.93
CA GLU A 433 -9.01 -15.36 -24.48
C GLU A 433 -8.18 -16.54 -25.01
N MET A 434 -7.14 -16.26 -25.80
CA MET A 434 -6.24 -17.28 -26.37
C MET A 434 -5.51 -18.07 -25.29
N VAL A 435 -5.05 -17.42 -24.22
CA VAL A 435 -4.42 -18.08 -23.07
C VAL A 435 -5.42 -18.94 -22.29
N LYS A 436 -6.65 -18.46 -22.08
CA LYS A 436 -7.72 -19.22 -21.42
C LYS A 436 -8.07 -20.49 -22.22
N GLU A 437 -8.22 -20.38 -23.53
CA GLU A 437 -8.46 -21.53 -24.41
C GLU A 437 -7.30 -22.53 -24.37
N PHE A 438 -6.06 -22.03 -24.47
CA PHE A 438 -4.87 -22.87 -24.48
C PHE A 438 -4.65 -23.61 -23.15
N THR A 439 -4.84 -22.96 -22.00
CA THR A 439 -4.71 -23.66 -20.69
C THR A 439 -5.79 -24.72 -20.50
N LEU A 440 -6.99 -24.55 -21.07
CA LEU A 440 -8.03 -25.58 -21.02
C LEU A 440 -7.62 -26.84 -21.79
N LEU A 441 -6.97 -26.67 -22.96
CA LEU A 441 -6.39 -27.79 -23.71
C LEU A 441 -5.29 -28.48 -22.88
N CYS A 442 -4.36 -27.71 -22.31
CA CYS A 442 -3.26 -28.24 -21.48
C CYS A 442 -3.77 -29.09 -20.31
N ARG A 443 -4.91 -28.71 -19.71
CA ARG A 443 -5.54 -29.35 -18.55
C ARG A 443 -6.60 -30.39 -18.93
N GLY A 444 -6.88 -30.60 -20.22
CA GLY A 444 -7.94 -31.48 -20.73
C GLY A 444 -9.35 -31.11 -20.26
N LEU A 445 -9.62 -29.82 -20.10
CA LEU A 445 -10.91 -29.27 -19.68
C LEU A 445 -11.69 -28.66 -20.86
N HIS A 446 -11.12 -28.68 -22.06
CA HIS A 446 -11.74 -28.14 -23.26
C HIS A 446 -13.02 -28.93 -23.61
N GLY A 447 -14.15 -28.23 -23.71
CA GLY A 447 -15.45 -28.86 -23.98
C GLY A 447 -16.16 -29.48 -22.76
N THR A 448 -15.70 -29.21 -21.53
CA THR A 448 -16.39 -29.60 -20.30
C THR A 448 -17.16 -28.42 -19.68
N ASP A 449 -18.18 -28.69 -18.85
CA ASP A 449 -19.03 -27.67 -18.19
C ASP A 449 -18.22 -26.66 -17.33
N TYR A 450 -16.97 -27.00 -16.96
CA TYR A 450 -16.01 -26.12 -16.28
C TYR A 450 -15.44 -24.98 -17.14
N THR A 451 -15.89 -24.88 -18.40
CA THR A 451 -15.71 -23.70 -19.25
C THR A 451 -16.48 -22.49 -18.72
N ALA A 452 -17.52 -22.70 -17.90
CA ALA A 452 -18.37 -21.65 -17.34
C ALA A 452 -17.80 -20.91 -16.11
N ASP A 453 -16.86 -21.52 -15.36
CA ASP A 453 -16.27 -20.93 -14.13
C ASP A 453 -15.04 -20.05 -14.42
N TYR A 454 -15.17 -19.05 -15.30
CA TYR A 454 -14.08 -18.15 -15.71
C TYR A 454 -14.34 -16.66 -15.53
#